data_AF-A0A516GR65-F1
#
_entry.id   AF-A0A516GR65-F1
#
_cell.length_a   1.000
_cell.length_b   1.000
_cell.length_c   1.000
_cell.angle_alpha   90.00
_cell.angle_beta   90.00
_cell.angle_gamma   90.00
#
_symmetry.space_group_name_H-M   'P 1'
#
loop_
_entity.id
_entity.type
_entity.pdbx_description
1 polymer ?
#
loop_
_entity_poly.entity_id
_entity_poly.type
_entity_poly.pdbx_seq_one_letter_code
_entity_poly.pdbx_strand_id
1 'polypeptide(L)'
;MQEFLRNYYTILTFVVEAIAALSGIICFKKYKETPVKYFIYFLIYVCVCETLALYTLHVKDGVFSFLKDTLLEKNIWFTTLFWCIGSPVFYTFFYLKLISSGVIKRVIKVLLLLFLVYSFLCIAFNFYTFFDSYFISIIISGEFLILFLVSVYLYEMLQSDRIINFYKSVYFYISATIFMWLLVTTPILFYDIYYTTADWNFIVLKWQIFLFSNILMYLTFSFALLWCNPEKR
;
A
#
# COMPACT_ATOMS: atom_id res chain seq x y z
N MET A 1 10.16 25.79 -3.23
CA MET A 1 9.90 24.36 -3.56
C MET A 1 9.31 23.60 -2.37
N GLN A 2 9.93 23.66 -1.18
CA GLN A 2 9.43 22.97 0.02
C GLN A 2 8.02 23.41 0.46
N GLU A 3 7.73 24.72 0.45
CA GLU A 3 6.38 25.23 0.81
C GLU A 3 5.29 24.76 -0.15
N PHE A 4 5.57 24.72 -1.45
CA PHE A 4 4.65 24.18 -2.46
C PHE A 4 4.35 22.72 -2.18
N LEU A 5 5.39 21.88 -2.04
CA LEU A 5 5.20 20.45 -1.80
C LEU A 5 4.44 20.18 -0.49
N ARG A 6 4.67 20.98 0.55
CA ARG A 6 3.90 20.89 1.80
C ARG A 6 2.43 21.24 1.60
N ASN A 7 2.14 22.36 0.95
CA ASN A 7 0.77 22.86 0.80
C ASN A 7 -0.07 21.97 -0.12
N TYR A 8 0.57 21.31 -1.10
CA TYR A 8 -0.11 20.45 -2.07
C TYR A 8 0.12 18.95 -1.83
N TYR A 9 0.77 18.54 -0.74
CA TYR A 9 1.13 17.12 -0.48
C TYR A 9 -0.07 16.19 -0.63
N THR A 10 -1.14 16.45 0.14
CA THR A 10 -2.34 15.61 0.16
C THR A 10 -3.03 15.57 -1.20
N ILE A 11 -3.12 16.73 -1.86
CA ILE A 11 -3.78 16.86 -3.17
C ILE A 11 -2.98 16.09 -4.23
N LEU A 12 -1.65 16.22 -4.24
CA LEU A 12 -0.78 15.54 -5.21
C LEU A 12 -0.89 14.03 -5.09
N THR A 13 -0.81 13.50 -3.85
CA THR A 13 -0.97 12.07 -3.57
C THR A 13 -2.34 11.56 -4.01
N PHE A 14 -3.41 12.28 -3.66
CA PHE A 14 -4.78 11.93 -4.04
C PHE A 14 -4.98 11.92 -5.57
N VAL A 15 -4.42 12.90 -6.27
CA VAL A 15 -4.54 12.99 -7.74
C VAL A 15 -3.87 11.80 -8.42
N VAL A 16 -2.67 11.40 -8.01
CA VAL A 16 -1.99 10.25 -8.63
C VAL A 16 -2.68 8.92 -8.33
N GLU A 17 -3.23 8.76 -7.13
CA GLU A 17 -4.06 7.61 -6.75
C GLU A 17 -5.33 7.53 -7.59
N ALA A 18 -6.03 8.66 -7.74
CA ALA A 18 -7.22 8.76 -8.57
C ALA A 18 -6.90 8.44 -10.04
N ILE A 19 -5.77 8.90 -10.58
CA ILE A 19 -5.32 8.56 -11.93
C ILE A 19 -5.11 7.04 -12.07
N ALA A 20 -4.51 6.38 -11.08
CA ALA A 20 -4.32 4.93 -11.09
C ALA A 20 -5.65 4.16 -11.03
N ALA A 21 -6.57 4.59 -10.16
CA ALA A 21 -7.90 4.00 -10.07
C ALA A 21 -8.69 4.18 -11.39
N LEU A 22 -8.69 5.39 -11.97
CA LEU A 22 -9.34 5.69 -13.25
C LEU A 22 -8.73 4.89 -14.40
N SER A 23 -7.40 4.79 -14.47
CA SER A 23 -6.70 3.95 -15.46
C SER A 23 -7.13 2.49 -15.33
N GLY A 24 -7.29 1.99 -14.09
CA GLY A 24 -7.85 0.67 -13.81
C GLY A 24 -9.27 0.49 -14.32
N ILE A 25 -10.15 1.46 -14.10
CA ILE A 25 -11.55 1.42 -14.59
C ILE A 25 -11.58 1.39 -16.12
N ILE A 26 -10.81 2.25 -16.79
CA ILE A 26 -10.70 2.30 -18.26
C ILE A 26 -10.22 0.95 -18.81
N CYS A 27 -9.20 0.37 -18.19
CA CYS A 27 -8.63 -0.92 -18.59
C CYS A 27 -9.38 -2.13 -18.03
N PHE A 28 -10.49 -1.97 -17.31
CA PHE A 28 -11.15 -3.09 -16.64
C PHE A 28 -11.59 -4.18 -17.62
N LYS A 29 -12.18 -3.78 -18.77
CA LYS A 29 -12.59 -4.72 -19.82
C LYS A 29 -11.41 -5.53 -20.38
N LYS A 30 -10.22 -4.91 -20.47
CA LYS A 30 -8.98 -5.55 -20.96
C LYS A 30 -8.50 -6.66 -20.02
N TYR A 31 -8.70 -6.51 -18.71
CA TYR A 31 -8.16 -7.42 -17.69
C TYR A 31 -9.19 -8.31 -16.99
N LYS A 32 -10.46 -8.28 -17.40
CA LYS A 32 -11.59 -8.97 -16.74
C LYS A 32 -11.36 -10.47 -16.51
N GLU A 33 -10.65 -11.14 -17.40
CA GLU A 33 -10.38 -12.59 -17.30
C GLU A 33 -9.02 -12.93 -16.67
N THR A 34 -8.31 -11.93 -16.13
CA THR A 34 -6.99 -12.10 -15.52
C THR A 34 -7.01 -11.73 -14.03
N PRO A 35 -6.08 -12.25 -13.21
CA PRO A 35 -5.88 -11.80 -11.84
C PRO A 35 -5.72 -10.28 -11.67
N VAL A 36 -5.29 -9.54 -12.71
CA VAL A 36 -5.15 -8.07 -12.68
C VAL A 36 -6.46 -7.36 -12.31
N LYS A 37 -7.63 -7.94 -12.57
CA LYS A 37 -8.92 -7.34 -12.13
C LYS A 37 -8.99 -7.09 -10.62
N TYR A 38 -8.38 -7.97 -9.83
CA TYR A 38 -8.37 -7.81 -8.37
C TYR A 38 -7.46 -6.67 -7.94
N PHE A 39 -6.36 -6.45 -8.69
CA PHE A 39 -5.51 -5.28 -8.50
C PHE A 39 -6.22 -3.98 -8.87
N ILE A 40 -7.03 -3.98 -9.94
CA ILE A 40 -7.89 -2.83 -10.27
C ILE A 40 -8.89 -2.55 -9.14
N TYR A 41 -9.55 -3.58 -8.60
CA TYR A 41 -10.43 -3.40 -7.44
C TYR A 41 -9.68 -2.86 -6.22
N PHE A 42 -8.44 -3.31 -6.01
CA PHE A 42 -7.61 -2.77 -4.94
C PHE A 42 -7.28 -1.29 -5.14
N LEU A 43 -6.88 -0.85 -6.34
CA LEU A 43 -6.64 0.58 -6.60
C LEU A 43 -7.88 1.46 -6.33
N ILE A 44 -9.07 0.98 -6.74
CA ILE A 44 -10.32 1.66 -6.45
C ILE A 44 -10.60 1.69 -4.95
N TYR A 45 -10.43 0.54 -4.28
CA TYR A 45 -10.57 0.42 -2.82
C TYR A 45 -9.65 1.38 -2.08
N VAL A 46 -8.38 1.49 -2.48
CA VAL A 46 -7.41 2.42 -1.89
C VAL A 46 -7.87 3.86 -2.06
N CYS A 47 -8.26 4.27 -3.28
CA CYS A 47 -8.78 5.60 -3.53
C CYS A 47 -10.01 5.94 -2.67
N VAL A 48 -10.91 4.98 -2.46
CA VAL A 48 -12.08 5.13 -1.57
C VAL A 48 -11.66 5.25 -0.11
N CYS A 49 -10.76 4.38 0.37
CA CYS A 49 -10.25 4.43 1.74
C CYS A 49 -9.56 5.77 2.04
N GLU A 50 -8.73 6.26 1.14
CA GLU A 50 -8.06 7.57 1.28
C GLU A 50 -9.08 8.71 1.30
N THR A 51 -10.09 8.68 0.41
CA THR A 51 -11.19 9.65 0.43
C THR A 51 -11.92 9.65 1.78
N LEU A 52 -12.22 8.47 2.33
CA LEU A 52 -12.87 8.34 3.61
C LEU A 52 -11.98 8.87 4.74
N ALA A 53 -10.68 8.56 4.72
CA ALA A 53 -9.72 8.99 5.74
C ALA A 53 -9.59 10.52 5.88
N LEU A 54 -9.95 11.28 4.84
CA LEU A 54 -9.97 12.75 4.85
C LEU A 54 -11.05 13.36 5.77
N TYR A 55 -11.97 12.57 6.33
CA TYR A 55 -12.98 13.07 7.27
C TYR A 55 -12.36 13.85 8.44
N THR A 56 -11.14 13.48 8.85
CA THR A 56 -10.36 14.10 9.93
C THR A 56 -10.13 15.60 9.70
N LEU A 57 -10.05 16.06 8.45
CA LEU A 57 -9.93 17.48 8.09
C LEU A 57 -11.16 18.31 8.49
N HIS A 58 -12.31 17.65 8.64
CA HIS A 58 -13.60 18.27 8.94
C HIS A 58 -14.04 18.04 10.39
N VAL A 59 -13.17 17.51 11.26
CA VAL A 59 -13.48 17.26 12.68
C VAL A 59 -13.32 18.50 13.54
N LYS A 60 -12.39 19.42 13.26
CA LYS A 60 -12.22 20.62 14.11
C LYS A 60 -13.32 21.66 13.93
N ASP A 61 -13.61 22.03 12.68
CA ASP A 61 -14.49 23.15 12.34
C ASP A 61 -15.56 22.79 11.27
N GLY A 62 -15.83 21.49 11.07
CA GLY A 62 -16.67 21.01 9.99
C GLY A 62 -17.88 20.18 10.44
N VAL A 63 -18.49 19.48 9.46
CA VAL A 63 -19.69 18.65 9.64
C VAL A 63 -19.44 17.47 10.59
N PHE A 64 -18.19 17.08 10.81
CA PHE A 64 -17.79 16.00 11.71
C PHE A 64 -17.31 16.50 13.09
N SER A 65 -17.67 17.72 13.48
CA SER A 65 -17.29 18.29 14.79
C SER A 65 -17.75 17.51 16.01
N PHE A 66 -18.81 16.70 15.86
CA PHE A 66 -19.29 15.78 16.90
C PHE A 66 -18.29 14.64 17.22
N LEU A 67 -17.27 14.40 16.38
CA LEU A 67 -16.21 13.41 16.61
C LEU A 67 -15.04 13.98 17.42
N LYS A 68 -15.03 15.28 17.70
CA LYS A 68 -13.97 15.93 18.47
C LYS A 68 -13.90 15.35 19.89
N ASP A 69 -12.69 15.14 20.40
CA ASP A 69 -12.42 14.55 21.72
C ASP A 69 -12.95 13.10 21.87
N THR A 70 -13.30 12.45 20.75
CA THR A 70 -13.66 11.01 20.72
C THR A 70 -12.51 10.16 20.20
N LEU A 71 -12.60 8.84 20.41
CA LEU A 71 -11.63 7.87 19.86
C LEU A 71 -11.53 7.92 18.32
N LEU A 72 -12.56 8.45 17.64
CA LEU A 72 -12.63 8.54 16.19
C LEU A 72 -12.19 9.91 15.65
N GLU A 73 -11.66 10.80 16.48
CA GLU A 73 -11.14 12.10 16.02
C GLU A 73 -10.06 11.94 14.95
N LYS A 74 -9.19 10.93 15.13
CA LYS A 74 -8.11 10.58 14.19
C LYS A 74 -8.46 9.32 13.41
N ASN A 75 -7.91 9.20 12.20
CA ASN A 75 -8.08 8.05 11.30
C ASN A 75 -6.99 6.97 11.48
N ILE A 76 -6.27 6.96 12.60
CA ILE A 76 -5.16 6.01 12.85
C ILE A 76 -5.66 4.57 12.87
N TRP A 77 -6.78 4.33 13.56
CA TRP A 77 -7.45 3.02 13.61
C TRP A 77 -7.84 2.55 12.20
N PHE A 78 -8.40 3.46 11.39
CA PHE A 78 -8.87 3.20 10.04
C PHE A 78 -7.68 2.83 9.14
N THR A 79 -6.62 3.62 9.18
CA THR A 79 -5.38 3.37 8.45
C THR A 79 -4.77 2.03 8.86
N THR A 80 -4.73 1.72 10.16
CA THR A 80 -4.17 0.47 10.66
C THR A 80 -4.94 -0.75 10.13
N LEU A 81 -6.28 -0.72 10.13
CA LEU A 81 -7.09 -1.84 9.64
C LEU A 81 -7.05 -1.96 8.11
N PHE A 82 -7.32 -0.87 7.40
CA PHE A 82 -7.58 -0.92 5.97
C PHE A 82 -6.30 -0.80 5.12
N TRP A 83 -5.25 -0.17 5.65
CA TRP A 83 -3.95 -0.05 5.00
C TRP A 83 -2.93 -1.04 5.55
N CYS A 84 -2.59 -0.95 6.84
CA CYS A 84 -1.49 -1.73 7.43
C CYS A 84 -1.78 -3.23 7.50
N ILE A 85 -3.03 -3.62 7.79
CA ILE A 85 -3.47 -5.03 7.78
C ILE A 85 -4.10 -5.39 6.43
N GLY A 86 -4.92 -4.50 5.87
CA GLY A 86 -5.61 -4.73 4.61
C GLY A 86 -4.68 -4.97 3.41
N SER A 87 -3.59 -4.21 3.29
CA SER A 87 -2.66 -4.35 2.16
C SER A 87 -1.93 -5.70 2.17
N PRO A 88 -1.30 -6.17 3.28
CA PRO A 88 -0.70 -7.50 3.32
C PRO A 88 -1.70 -8.64 3.03
N VAL A 89 -2.94 -8.52 3.50
CA VAL A 89 -4.01 -9.50 3.21
C VAL A 89 -4.32 -9.52 1.71
N PHE A 90 -4.53 -8.34 1.11
CA PHE A 90 -4.79 -8.22 -0.32
C PHE A 90 -3.63 -8.78 -1.16
N TYR A 91 -2.40 -8.35 -0.90
CA TYR A 91 -1.24 -8.81 -1.65
C TYR A 91 -1.02 -10.31 -1.49
N THR A 92 -1.25 -10.86 -0.30
CA THR A 92 -1.21 -12.32 -0.11
C THR A 92 -2.22 -13.02 -1.03
N PHE A 93 -3.48 -12.57 -1.02
CA PHE A 93 -4.51 -13.11 -1.90
C PHE A 93 -4.13 -12.99 -3.38
N PHE A 94 -3.60 -11.85 -3.79
CA PHE A 94 -3.19 -11.56 -5.16
C PHE A 94 -2.03 -12.48 -5.60
N TYR A 95 -0.95 -12.54 -4.83
CA TYR A 95 0.23 -13.35 -5.16
C TYR A 95 -0.03 -14.86 -5.08
N LEU A 96 -0.96 -15.33 -4.24
CA LEU A 96 -1.37 -16.74 -4.25
C LEU A 96 -1.93 -17.21 -5.60
N LYS A 97 -2.47 -16.29 -6.42
CA LYS A 97 -2.91 -16.56 -7.80
C LYS A 97 -1.76 -16.55 -8.80
N LEU A 98 -0.66 -15.87 -8.49
CA LEU A 98 0.51 -15.71 -9.37
C LEU A 98 1.60 -16.74 -9.14
N ILE A 99 1.72 -17.25 -7.91
CA ILE A 99 2.73 -18.24 -7.55
C ILE A 99 2.33 -19.60 -8.12
N SER A 100 3.30 -20.40 -8.57
CA SER A 100 3.05 -21.74 -9.10
C SER A 100 3.23 -22.82 -8.03
N SER A 101 4.26 -22.72 -7.19
CA SER A 101 4.61 -23.76 -6.22
C SER A 101 3.55 -23.95 -5.13
N GLY A 102 2.99 -25.16 -5.03
CA GLY A 102 2.01 -25.52 -4.00
C GLY A 102 2.57 -25.48 -2.58
N VAL A 103 3.86 -25.80 -2.40
CA VAL A 103 4.55 -25.73 -1.11
C VAL A 103 4.67 -24.27 -0.66
N ILE A 104 5.12 -23.38 -1.56
CA ILE A 104 5.28 -21.95 -1.23
C ILE A 104 3.92 -21.32 -0.92
N LYS A 105 2.86 -21.67 -1.66
CA LYS A 105 1.49 -21.24 -1.34
C LYS A 105 1.05 -21.64 0.08
N ARG A 106 1.42 -22.82 0.54
CA ARG A 106 1.12 -23.28 1.91
C ARG A 106 1.85 -22.43 2.94
N VAL A 107 3.14 -22.19 2.73
CA VAL A 107 3.95 -21.33 3.61
C VAL A 107 3.36 -19.93 3.70
N ILE A 108 3.00 -19.33 2.57
CA ILE A 108 2.39 -18.00 2.52
C ILE A 108 1.09 -17.92 3.33
N LYS A 109 0.22 -18.93 3.24
CA LYS A 109 -1.02 -18.97 4.02
C LYS A 109 -0.75 -19.05 5.53
N VAL A 110 0.25 -19.82 5.94
CA VAL A 110 0.67 -19.90 7.34
C VAL A 110 1.22 -18.56 7.82
N LEU A 111 2.09 -17.91 7.03
CA LEU A 111 2.62 -16.59 7.36
C LEU A 111 1.52 -15.53 7.50
N LEU A 112 0.53 -15.52 6.60
CA LEU A 112 -0.62 -14.63 6.70
C LEU A 112 -1.43 -14.88 7.99
N LEU A 113 -1.69 -16.15 8.33
CA LEU A 113 -2.40 -16.49 9.55
C LEU A 113 -1.65 -16.00 10.79
N LEU A 114 -0.34 -16.24 10.86
CA LEU A 114 0.52 -15.77 11.95
C LEU A 114 0.50 -14.23 12.05
N PHE A 115 0.60 -13.53 10.92
CA PHE A 115 0.52 -12.07 10.87
C PHE A 115 -0.83 -11.54 11.38
N LEU A 116 -1.95 -12.16 10.99
CA LEU A 116 -3.28 -11.76 11.42
C LEU A 116 -3.50 -12.00 12.92
N VAL A 117 -3.09 -13.16 13.43
CA VAL A 117 -3.15 -13.47 14.86
C VAL A 117 -2.29 -12.48 15.66
N TYR A 118 -1.06 -12.22 15.20
CA TYR A 118 -0.18 -11.25 15.82
C TYR A 118 -0.80 -9.84 15.85
N SER A 119 -1.30 -9.37 14.72
CA SER A 119 -1.91 -8.04 14.61
C SER A 119 -3.13 -7.91 15.51
N PHE A 120 -3.97 -8.94 15.56
CA PHE A 120 -5.14 -8.99 16.45
C PHE A 120 -4.73 -8.93 17.92
N LEU A 121 -3.74 -9.72 18.34
CA LEU A 121 -3.24 -9.71 19.72
C LEU A 121 -2.65 -8.33 20.09
N CYS A 122 -1.86 -7.72 19.20
CA CYS A 122 -1.30 -6.38 19.43
C CYS A 122 -2.39 -5.34 19.67
N ILE A 123 -3.45 -5.34 18.85
CA ILE A 123 -4.59 -4.43 18.99
C ILE A 123 -5.39 -4.75 20.26
N ALA A 124 -5.68 -6.03 20.53
CA ALA A 124 -6.46 -6.44 21.69
C ALA A 124 -5.79 -6.06 23.02
N PHE A 125 -4.47 -6.23 23.13
CA PHE A 125 -3.73 -5.84 24.33
C PHE A 125 -3.52 -4.33 24.47
N ASN A 126 -3.63 -3.55 23.38
CA ASN A 126 -3.36 -2.11 23.36
C ASN A 126 -4.53 -1.33 22.73
N PHE A 127 -5.76 -1.64 23.14
CA PHE A 127 -6.96 -1.16 22.48
C PHE A 127 -7.09 0.37 22.44
N TYR A 128 -6.72 1.08 23.50
CA TYR A 128 -6.78 2.56 23.48
C TYR A 128 -5.67 3.15 22.60
N THR A 129 -4.46 2.59 22.66
CA THR A 129 -3.32 3.01 21.82
C THR A 129 -3.62 2.84 20.33
N PHE A 130 -4.44 1.85 19.97
CA PHE A 130 -4.87 1.62 18.59
C PHE A 130 -5.61 2.82 17.95
N PHE A 131 -6.27 3.66 18.74
CA PHE A 131 -6.93 4.86 18.24
C PHE A 131 -6.01 6.09 18.20
N ASP A 132 -4.92 6.10 18.98
CA ASP A 132 -4.08 7.29 19.16
C ASP A 132 -2.69 7.20 18.53
N SER A 133 -2.20 6.00 18.20
CA SER A 133 -0.85 5.81 17.66
C SER A 133 -0.73 4.62 16.71
N TYR A 134 0.19 4.74 15.75
CA TYR A 134 0.50 3.67 14.81
C TYR A 134 1.33 2.55 15.48
N PHE A 135 0.97 1.30 15.21
CA PHE A 135 1.79 0.16 15.60
C PHE A 135 2.88 -0.09 14.55
N ILE A 136 4.05 0.51 14.76
CA ILE A 136 5.23 0.33 13.89
C ILE A 136 5.54 -1.16 13.70
N SER A 137 5.36 -1.99 14.73
CA SER A 137 5.59 -3.43 14.63
C SER A 137 4.63 -4.14 13.66
N ILE A 138 3.34 -3.75 13.63
CA ILE A 138 2.35 -4.30 12.68
C ILE A 138 2.71 -3.85 11.25
N ILE A 139 3.05 -2.57 11.08
CA ILE A 139 3.45 -2.00 9.79
C ILE A 139 4.63 -2.78 9.22
N ILE A 140 5.73 -2.86 9.97
CA ILE A 140 6.95 -3.55 9.55
C ILE A 140 6.68 -5.02 9.24
N SER A 141 5.92 -5.72 10.09
CA SER A 141 5.58 -7.13 9.88
C SER A 141 4.78 -7.35 8.59
N GLY A 142 3.83 -6.45 8.30
CA GLY A 142 3.04 -6.47 7.06
C GLY A 142 3.89 -6.17 5.82
N GLU A 143 4.76 -5.17 5.90
CA GLU A 143 5.69 -4.80 4.83
C GLU A 143 6.68 -5.93 4.51
N PHE A 144 7.23 -6.60 5.53
CA PHE A 144 8.06 -7.78 5.34
C PHE A 144 7.32 -8.94 4.66
N LEU A 145 6.05 -9.16 5.01
CA LEU A 145 5.23 -10.17 4.33
C LEU A 145 5.07 -9.83 2.85
N ILE A 146 4.76 -8.58 2.52
CA ILE A 146 4.62 -8.14 1.11
C ILE A 146 5.97 -8.27 0.39
N LEU A 147 7.06 -7.84 1.01
CA LEU A 147 8.41 -7.95 0.43
C LEU A 147 8.77 -9.40 0.13
N PHE A 148 8.44 -10.33 1.03
CA PHE A 148 8.62 -11.76 0.83
C PHE A 148 7.80 -12.28 -0.36
N LEU A 149 6.51 -11.93 -0.45
CA LEU A 149 5.64 -12.33 -1.56
C LEU A 149 6.17 -11.88 -2.92
N VAL A 150 6.58 -10.60 -2.99
CA VAL A 150 7.12 -9.98 -4.19
C VAL A 150 8.43 -10.65 -4.59
N SER A 151 9.32 -10.90 -3.63
CA SER A 151 10.60 -11.58 -3.86
C SER A 151 10.41 -13.00 -4.39
N VAL A 152 9.47 -13.76 -3.82
CA VAL A 152 9.12 -15.10 -4.30
C VAL A 152 8.61 -15.06 -5.74
N TYR A 153 7.71 -14.12 -6.05
CA TYR A 153 7.16 -13.98 -7.40
C TYR A 153 8.27 -13.63 -8.41
N LEU A 154 9.13 -12.67 -8.09
CA LEU A 154 10.25 -12.27 -8.95
C LEU A 154 11.21 -13.45 -9.14
N TYR A 155 11.51 -14.21 -8.10
CA TYR A 155 12.34 -15.41 -8.19
C TYR A 155 11.72 -16.48 -9.11
N GLU A 156 10.43 -16.81 -8.96
CA GLU A 156 9.74 -17.76 -9.85
C GLU A 156 9.66 -17.24 -11.31
N MET A 157 9.62 -15.92 -11.51
CA MET A 157 9.66 -15.34 -12.85
C MET A 157 11.04 -15.53 -13.48
N LEU A 158 12.13 -15.23 -12.74
CA LEU A 158 13.52 -15.37 -13.18
C LEU A 158 13.85 -16.82 -13.60
N GLN A 159 13.27 -17.80 -12.91
CA GLN A 159 13.47 -19.24 -13.17
C GLN A 159 12.57 -19.80 -14.28
N SER A 160 11.78 -18.96 -14.96
CA SER A 160 10.82 -19.42 -15.97
C SER A 160 11.02 -18.72 -17.31
N ASP A 161 10.54 -19.32 -18.39
CA ASP A 161 10.59 -18.74 -19.75
C ASP A 161 9.89 -17.38 -19.87
N ARG A 162 9.06 -17.02 -18.87
CA ARG A 162 8.43 -15.70 -18.76
C ARG A 162 9.45 -14.56 -18.69
N ILE A 163 10.68 -14.83 -18.26
CA ILE A 163 11.75 -13.82 -18.25
C ILE A 163 11.98 -13.21 -19.63
N ILE A 164 11.76 -13.93 -20.73
CA ILE A 164 12.00 -13.40 -22.08
C ILE A 164 11.04 -12.25 -22.40
N ASN A 165 9.84 -12.27 -21.83
CA ASN A 165 8.77 -11.31 -22.10
C ASN A 165 8.38 -10.47 -20.87
N PHE A 166 9.26 -10.39 -19.86
CA PHE A 166 8.96 -9.72 -18.58
C PHE A 166 8.52 -8.25 -18.75
N TYR A 167 9.11 -7.55 -19.73
CA TYR A 167 8.82 -6.14 -20.05
C TYR A 167 7.41 -5.91 -20.62
N LYS A 168 6.67 -6.97 -20.95
CA LYS A 168 5.25 -6.91 -21.34
C LYS A 168 4.31 -7.28 -20.19
N SER A 169 4.85 -7.67 -19.04
CA SER A 169 4.10 -8.25 -17.95
C SER A 169 3.61 -7.22 -16.95
N VAL A 170 2.28 -7.08 -16.83
CA VAL A 170 1.66 -6.22 -15.81
C VAL A 170 2.12 -6.64 -14.41
N TYR A 171 2.19 -7.95 -14.16
CA TYR A 171 2.56 -8.50 -12.85
C TYR A 171 4.00 -8.18 -12.48
N PHE A 172 4.91 -8.14 -13.46
CA PHE A 172 6.28 -7.69 -13.24
C PHE A 172 6.31 -6.23 -12.81
N TYR A 173 5.65 -5.33 -13.56
CA TYR A 173 5.63 -3.91 -13.21
C TYR A 173 5.02 -3.66 -11.83
N ILE A 174 3.90 -4.33 -11.51
CA ILE A 174 3.29 -4.23 -10.17
C ILE A 174 4.30 -4.66 -9.10
N SER A 175 4.93 -5.83 -9.29
CA SER A 175 5.85 -6.42 -8.31
C SER A 175 7.12 -5.60 -8.14
N ALA A 176 7.76 -5.19 -9.23
CA ALA A 176 8.98 -4.38 -9.20
C ALA A 176 8.72 -3.01 -8.54
N THR A 177 7.56 -2.41 -8.81
CA THR A 177 7.19 -1.12 -8.21
C THR A 177 6.98 -1.25 -6.71
N ILE A 178 6.24 -2.27 -6.25
CA ILE A 178 6.03 -2.52 -4.82
C ILE A 178 7.36 -2.84 -4.13
N PHE A 179 8.20 -3.66 -4.76
CA PHE A 179 9.54 -3.99 -4.25
C PHE A 179 10.37 -2.73 -4.01
N MET A 180 10.45 -1.86 -5.02
CA MET A 180 11.20 -0.62 -4.94
C MET A 180 10.60 0.34 -3.92
N TRP A 181 9.28 0.46 -3.86
CA TRP A 181 8.60 1.31 -2.89
C TRP A 181 8.95 0.87 -1.45
N LEU A 182 8.82 -0.43 -1.14
CA LEU A 182 9.14 -0.98 0.19
C LEU A 182 10.61 -0.79 0.56
N LEU A 183 11.53 -1.04 -0.38
CA LEU A 183 12.96 -0.84 -0.12
C LEU A 183 13.31 0.62 0.21
N VAL A 184 12.55 1.58 -0.32
CA VAL A 184 12.78 3.00 -0.08
C VAL A 184 12.06 3.48 1.18
N THR A 185 10.80 3.09 1.40
CA THR A 185 9.96 3.67 2.47
C THR A 185 10.11 2.97 3.81
N THR A 186 10.27 1.64 3.85
CA THR A 186 10.39 0.88 5.10
C THR A 186 11.58 1.34 5.96
N PRO A 187 12.80 1.56 5.42
CA PRO A 187 13.93 2.03 6.21
C PRO A 187 13.65 3.34 6.94
N ILE A 188 12.86 4.23 6.35
CA ILE A 188 12.55 5.56 6.90
C ILE A 188 11.78 5.44 8.23
N LEU A 189 10.95 4.41 8.39
CA LEU A 189 10.20 4.17 9.62
C LEU A 189 11.10 3.96 10.83
N PHE A 190 12.29 3.37 10.65
CA PHE A 190 13.25 3.20 11.75
C PHE A 190 13.86 4.53 12.21
N TYR A 191 13.82 5.57 11.36
CA TYR A 191 14.30 6.90 11.68
C TYR A 191 13.22 7.81 12.28
N ASP A 192 12.05 7.27 12.62
CA ASP A 192 10.96 8.05 13.24
C ASP A 192 11.33 8.68 14.59
N ILE A 193 12.42 8.23 15.22
CA ILE A 193 13.03 8.91 16.39
C ILE A 193 13.42 10.37 16.10
N TYR A 194 13.70 10.71 14.83
CA TYR A 194 14.02 12.07 14.40
C TYR A 194 12.79 12.86 13.94
N TYR A 195 11.59 12.26 13.94
CA TYR A 195 10.33 12.91 13.56
C TYR A 195 9.80 13.81 14.69
N THR A 196 10.55 14.87 14.99
CA THR A 196 10.25 15.82 16.07
C THR A 196 10.28 17.25 15.54
N THR A 197 9.59 18.17 16.22
CA THR A 197 9.62 19.60 15.87
C THR A 197 11.00 20.25 16.01
N ALA A 198 11.96 19.55 16.61
CA ALA A 198 13.36 19.97 16.70
C ALA A 198 14.14 19.73 15.40
N ASP A 199 13.72 18.76 14.56
CA ASP A 199 14.39 18.43 13.29
C ASP A 199 13.41 18.52 12.11
N TRP A 200 13.13 19.75 11.70
CA TRP A 200 12.31 20.04 10.52
C TRP A 200 12.93 19.52 9.22
N ASN A 201 14.25 19.39 9.14
CA ASN A 201 14.90 18.90 7.94
C ASN A 201 14.54 17.43 7.71
N PHE A 202 14.56 16.62 8.76
CA PHE A 202 14.13 15.23 8.68
C PHE A 202 12.64 15.11 8.32
N ILE A 203 11.77 15.91 8.92
CA ILE A 203 10.32 15.92 8.60
C ILE A 203 10.11 16.18 7.10
N VAL A 204 10.75 17.23 6.57
CA VAL A 204 10.62 17.61 5.15
C VAL A 204 11.19 16.51 4.25
N LEU A 205 12.34 15.94 4.59
CA LEU A 205 12.96 14.85 3.84
C LEU A 205 12.04 13.62 3.78
N LYS A 206 11.51 13.19 4.94
CA LYS A 206 10.57 12.07 5.03
C LYS A 206 9.36 12.33 4.12
N TRP A 207 8.73 13.49 4.22
CA TRP A 207 7.59 13.83 3.37
C TRP A 207 7.92 13.80 1.88
N GLN A 208 9.07 14.35 1.48
CA GLN A 208 9.50 14.33 0.09
C GLN A 208 9.69 12.90 -0.42
N ILE A 209 10.35 12.03 0.34
CA ILE A 209 10.56 10.64 -0.07
C ILE A 209 9.23 9.91 -0.22
N PHE A 210 8.33 10.00 0.77
CA PHE A 210 7.02 9.37 0.67
C PHE A 210 6.20 9.90 -0.52
N LEU A 211 6.20 11.22 -0.75
CA LEU A 211 5.50 11.83 -1.89
C LEU A 211 6.01 11.30 -3.22
N PHE A 212 7.33 11.34 -3.45
CA PHE A 212 7.92 10.89 -4.71
C PHE A 212 7.75 9.38 -4.90
N SER A 213 7.91 8.58 -3.85
CA SER A 213 7.67 7.13 -3.88
C SER A 213 6.22 6.81 -4.26
N ASN A 214 5.24 7.52 -3.68
CA ASN A 214 3.82 7.34 -4.02
C ASN A 214 3.53 7.76 -5.46
N ILE A 215 4.01 8.92 -5.89
CA ILE A 215 3.86 9.39 -7.28
C ILE A 215 4.42 8.36 -8.27
N LEU A 216 5.67 7.91 -8.06
CA LEU A 216 6.29 6.91 -8.93
C LEU A 216 5.51 5.59 -8.92
N MET A 217 5.02 5.16 -7.75
CA MET A 217 4.26 3.93 -7.62
C MET A 217 2.95 3.96 -8.43
N TYR A 218 2.10 4.96 -8.18
CA TYR A 218 0.78 5.03 -8.82
C TYR A 218 0.87 5.36 -10.31
N LEU A 219 1.84 6.19 -10.74
CA LEU A 219 2.08 6.42 -12.16
C LEU A 219 2.59 5.16 -12.86
N THR A 220 3.44 4.36 -12.22
CA THR A 220 3.90 3.09 -12.80
C THR A 220 2.77 2.06 -12.88
N PHE A 221 1.88 2.00 -11.89
CA PHE A 221 0.68 1.17 -11.97
C PHE A 221 -0.24 1.60 -13.12
N SER A 222 -0.46 2.91 -13.27
CA SER A 222 -1.24 3.48 -14.37
C SER A 222 -0.64 3.12 -15.72
N PHE A 223 0.67 3.34 -15.88
CA PHE A 223 1.42 2.97 -17.07
C PHE A 223 1.31 1.48 -17.37
N ALA A 224 1.52 0.61 -16.39
CA ALA A 224 1.46 -0.83 -16.56
C ALA A 224 0.07 -1.29 -17.05
N LEU A 225 -1.00 -0.75 -16.49
CA LEU A 225 -2.38 -1.07 -16.89
C LEU A 225 -2.68 -0.59 -18.33
N LEU A 226 -2.18 0.58 -18.73
CA LEU A 226 -2.39 1.13 -20.06
C LEU A 226 -1.56 0.37 -21.11
N TRP A 227 -0.27 0.17 -20.84
CA TRP A 227 0.71 -0.32 -21.80
C TRP A 227 0.76 -1.84 -21.97
N CYS A 228 0.73 -2.60 -20.86
CA CYS A 228 1.00 -4.04 -20.91
C CYS A 228 -0.20 -4.85 -21.43
N ASN A 229 0.01 -6.04 -21.99
CA ASN A 229 -1.09 -6.87 -22.47
C ASN A 229 -1.64 -7.82 -21.38
N PRO A 230 -2.91 -8.23 -21.46
CA PRO A 230 -3.44 -9.22 -20.52
C PRO A 230 -2.76 -10.57 -20.73
N GLU A 231 -2.09 -11.06 -19.69
CA GLU A 231 -1.53 -12.40 -19.67
C GLU A 231 -2.61 -13.39 -19.24
N LYS A 232 -3.05 -14.22 -20.19
CA LYS A 232 -3.78 -15.45 -19.88
C LYS A 232 -2.75 -16.47 -19.43
N ARG A 233 -2.87 -16.89 -18.18
CA ARG A 233 -2.04 -17.94 -17.60
C ARG A 233 -2.80 -19.25 -17.59
#